data_AF-A0A8D5U3Y2-F1
#
_entry.id   AF-A0A8D5U3Y2-F1
#
_cell.length_a   1.000
_cell.length_b   1.000
_cell.length_c   1.000
_cell.angle_alpha   90.00
_cell.angle_beta   90.00
_cell.angle_gamma   90.00
#
_symmetry.space_group_name_H-M   'P 1'
#
loop_
_entity.id
_entity.type
_entity.pdbx_description
1 polymer ?
#
loop_
_entity_poly.entity_id
_entity_poly.type
_entity_poly.pdbx_seq_one_letter_code
_entity_poly.pdbx_strand_id
1 'polypeptide(L)' 'MEYSKVKIGDKEIELNEEVISTLNEYVRTQMTLDELAKKLNLAGWEEAYQLIVNTESWLFWTPLSLQRKTK' A
#
# COMPACT_ATOMS: atom_id res chain seq x y z
N MET A 1 -2.92 -15.18 5.38
CA MET A 1 -1.88 -14.20 5.73
C MET A 1 -2.59 -13.09 6.48
N GLU A 2 -2.27 -12.89 7.75
CA GLU A 2 -2.72 -11.68 8.44
C GLU A 2 -1.97 -10.52 7.80
N TYR A 3 -2.68 -9.73 7.01
CA TYR A 3 -2.12 -8.48 6.52
C TYR A 3 -2.05 -7.51 7.70
N SER A 4 -0.85 -7.05 8.02
CA SER A 4 -0.61 -6.08 9.09
C SER A 4 -1.45 -4.82 8.86
N LYS A 5 -1.90 -4.19 9.95
CA LYS A 5 -2.55 -2.88 9.89
C LYS A 5 -1.50 -1.78 9.98
N VAL A 6 -1.65 -0.74 9.17
CA VAL A 6 -0.79 0.44 9.19
C VAL A 6 -1.59 1.64 9.64
N LYS A 7 -1.11 2.33 10.68
CA LYS A 7 -1.72 3.57 11.15
C LYS A 7 -1.27 4.74 10.27
N ILE A 8 -2.24 5.53 9.83
CA ILE A 8 -2.05 6.74 9.00
C ILE A 8 -2.89 7.84 9.62
N GLY A 9 -2.24 8.85 10.19
CA GLY A 9 -2.90 9.86 11.03
C GLY A 9 -3.78 9.21 12.09
N ASP A 10 -5.09 9.46 12.02
CA ASP A 10 -6.10 8.94 12.94
C ASP A 10 -6.82 7.67 12.45
N LYS A 11 -6.41 7.12 11.29
CA LYS A 11 -7.02 5.93 10.67
C LYS A 11 -6.06 4.73 10.70
N GLU A 12 -6.63 3.54 10.67
CA GLU A 12 -5.89 2.31 10.39
C GLU A 12 -6.29 1.78 9.02
N ILE A 13 -5.29 1.46 8.19
CA ILE A 13 -5.47 0.81 6.90
C ILE A 13 -5.05 -0.65 7.03
N GLU A 14 -5.95 -1.54 6.65
CA GLU A 14 -5.65 -2.96 6.50
C GLU A 14 -4.91 -3.17 5.17
N LEU A 15 -3.70 -3.76 5.21
CA LEU A 15 -2.89 -4.01 4.02
C LEU A 15 -3.39 -5.21 3.20
N ASN A 16 -4.67 -5.21 2.82
CA ASN A 16 -5.27 -6.29 2.06
C ASN A 16 -4.68 -6.43 0.64
N GLU A 17 -5.12 -7.44 -0.11
CA GLU A 17 -4.62 -7.70 -1.47
C GLU A 17 -4.80 -6.50 -2.43
N GLU A 18 -5.87 -5.72 -2.27
CA GLU A 18 -6.14 -4.53 -3.08
C GLU A 18 -5.13 -3.42 -2.80
N VAL A 19 -4.84 -3.16 -1.52
CA VAL A 19 -3.84 -2.18 -1.10
C VAL A 19 -2.46 -2.61 -1.60
N ILE A 20 -2.07 -3.86 -1.38
CA ILE A 20 -0.77 -4.39 -1.84
C ILE A 20 -0.66 -4.35 -3.36
N SER A 21 -1.72 -4.70 -4.10
CA SER A 21 -1.74 -4.62 -5.56
C SER A 21 -1.52 -3.19 -6.05
N THR A 22 -2.21 -2.23 -5.42
CA THR A 22 -2.10 -0.81 -5.78
C THR A 22 -0.71 -0.27 -5.46
N LEU A 23 -0.15 -0.66 -4.31
CA LEU A 23 1.21 -0.36 -3.91
C LEU A 23 2.27 -0.97 -4.85
N ASN A 24 2.03 -2.18 -5.33
CA ASN A 24 2.87 -2.84 -6.32
C ASN A 24 2.85 -2.11 -7.67
N GLU A 25 1.68 -1.60 -8.07
CA GLU A 25 1.51 -0.77 -9.26
C GLU A 25 2.23 0.57 -9.08
N TYR A 26 2.10 1.21 -7.92
CA TYR A 26 2.74 2.48 -7.59
C TYR A 26 4.27 2.42 -7.80
N VAL A 27 4.96 1.39 -7.28
CA VAL A 27 6.44 1.28 -7.45
C VAL A 27 6.89 0.88 -8.87
N ARG A 28 5.98 0.37 -9.71
CA ARG A 28 6.29 -0.09 -11.08
C ARG A 28 5.90 0.91 -12.16
N THR A 29 5.15 1.95 -11.79
CA THR A 29 4.61 2.95 -12.70
C THR A 29 5.08 4.34 -12.27
N GLN A 30 4.84 5.36 -13.09
CA GLN A 30 5.09 6.75 -12.70
C GLN A 30 3.93 7.36 -11.90
N MET A 31 3.23 6.54 -11.12
CA MET A 31 2.08 6.97 -10.33
C MET A 31 2.51 7.96 -9.26
N THR A 32 1.79 9.06 -9.16
CA THR A 32 2.00 10.10 -8.15
C THR A 32 1.36 9.72 -6.81
N LEU A 33 1.77 10.38 -5.73
CA LEU A 33 1.16 10.18 -4.41
C LEU A 33 -0.32 10.61 -4.39
N ASP A 34 -0.69 11.63 -5.16
CA ASP A 34 -2.09 12.04 -5.32
C ASP A 34 -2.93 10.97 -6.03
N GLU A 35 -2.38 10.30 -7.04
CA GLU A 35 -3.07 9.21 -7.72
C GLU A 35 -3.19 7.97 -6.82
N LEU A 36 -2.15 7.66 -6.06
CA LEU A 36 -2.19 6.59 -5.05
C LEU A 36 -3.25 6.88 -3.99
N ALA A 37 -3.29 8.12 -3.48
CA ALA A 37 -4.29 8.56 -2.53
C ALA A 37 -5.71 8.39 -3.08
N LYS A 38 -5.94 8.80 -4.33
CA LYS A 38 -7.25 8.63 -4.99
C LYS A 38 -7.63 7.16 -5.15
N LYS A 39 -6.70 6.30 -5.57
CA LYS A 39 -6.95 4.86 -5.74
C LYS A 39 -7.29 4.16 -4.42
N LEU A 40 -6.63 4.56 -3.34
CA LEU A 40 -6.83 3.99 -2.00
C LEU A 40 -7.85 4.76 -1.15
N ASN A 41 -8.57 5.72 -1.75
CA ASN A 41 -9.56 6.58 -1.10
C ASN A 41 -9.02 7.27 0.17
N LEU A 42 -7.77 7.74 0.12
CA LEU A 42 -7.10 8.50 1.16
C LEU A 42 -7.45 9.97 1.06
N ALA A 43 -7.31 10.70 2.16
CA ALA A 43 -7.65 12.13 2.24
C ALA A 43 -6.74 13.01 1.36
N GLY A 44 -5.53 12.55 1.02
CA GLY A 44 -4.60 13.28 0.16
C GLY A 44 -3.24 12.61 0.07
N TRP A 45 -2.31 13.27 -0.63
CA TRP A 45 -0.95 12.77 -0.84
C TRP A 45 -0.17 12.55 0.47
N GLU A 46 -0.49 13.29 1.54
CA GLU A 46 0.15 13.13 2.86
C GLU A 46 -0.17 11.76 3.49
N GLU A 47 -1.44 11.33 3.44
CA GLU A 47 -1.86 10.00 3.92
C GLU A 47 -1.21 8.90 3.06
N ALA A 48 -1.10 9.09 1.74
CA ALA A 48 -0.40 8.15 0.85
C ALA A 48 1.10 8.05 1.16
N TYR A 49 1.75 9.17 1.45
CA TYR A 49 3.15 9.19 1.86
C TYR A 49 3.36 8.43 3.17
N GLN A 50 2.51 8.69 4.18
CA GLN A 50 2.55 7.97 5.46
C GLN A 50 2.34 6.46 5.28
N LEU A 51 1.43 6.03 4.39
CA LEU A 51 1.24 4.62 4.06
C LEU A 51 2.56 3.99 3.61
N ILE A 52 3.27 4.63 2.68
CA ILE A 52 4.53 4.11 2.12
C ILE A 52 5.62 4.08 3.19
N VAL A 53 5.74 5.14 4.00
CA VAL A 53 6.79 5.22 5.02
C VAL A 53 6.58 4.18 6.13
N ASN A 54 5.33 3.94 6.52
CA ASN A 54 4.99 3.02 7.60
C ASN A 54 4.85 1.57 7.13
N THR A 55 4.86 1.30 5.82
CA THR A 55 4.76 -0.05 5.27
C THR A 55 6.16 -0.60 4.94
N GLU A 56 6.38 -1.88 5.24
CA GLU A 56 7.69 -2.51 5.00
C GLU A 56 8.01 -2.60 3.50
N SER A 57 9.24 -2.24 3.12
CA SER A 57 9.62 -2.11 1.70
C SER A 57 9.35 -3.34 0.84
N TRP A 58 9.54 -4.55 1.37
CA TRP A 58 9.35 -5.77 0.61
C TRP A 58 7.90 -6.00 0.15
N LEU A 59 6.91 -5.39 0.81
CA LEU A 59 5.49 -5.50 0.44
C LEU A 59 5.17 -4.82 -0.89
N PHE A 60 5.85 -3.72 -1.22
CA PHE A 60 5.69 -3.02 -2.50
C PHE A 60 6.44 -3.73 -3.64
N TRP A 61 7.66 -4.17 -3.35
CA TRP A 61 8.56 -4.73 -4.37
C TRP A 61 8.20 -6.16 -4.75
N THR A 62 7.68 -6.96 -3.81
CA THR A 62 7.33 -8.36 -4.08
C THR A 62 5.99 -8.43 -4.79
N PRO A 63 5.91 -8.95 -6.04
CA PRO A 63 4.65 -9.17 -6.73
C PRO A 63 3.65 -9.91 -5.84
N LEU A 64 2.40 -9.45 -5.79
CA LEU A 64 1.32 -10.10 -5.03
C LEU A 64 1.20 -11.60 -5.35
N SER A 65 1.48 -12.00 -6.60
CA SER A 65 1.49 -13.40 -7.04
C SER A 65 2.51 -14.28 -6.30
N LEU A 66 3.63 -13.71 -5.84
CA LEU A 66 4.64 -14.39 -5.04
C LEU A 66 4.32 -14.35 -3.55
N GLN A 67 3.65 -13.29 -3.08
CA GLN A 67 3.21 -13.19 -1.69
C GLN A 67 2.15 -14.24 -1.35
N ARG A 68 1.25 -14.58 -2.29
CA ARG A 68 0.22 -15.62 -2.12
C ARG A 68 0.76 -17.05 -1.88
N LYS A 69 2.07 -17.30 -1.96
CA LYS A 69 2.67 -18.64 -1.85
C LYS A 69 3.04 -19.10 -0.44
N THR A 70 2.82 -18.31 0.59
CA THR A 70 2.96 -18.78 1.98
C THR A 70 1.66 -19.46 2.44
N LYS A 71 1.55 -20.75 2.11
CA LYS A 71 0.57 -21.67 2.68
C LYS A 71 1.23 -22.52 3.75
#